data_AF-A0AAN6PEC0-F1
#
_entry.id   AF-A0AAN6PEC0-F1
#
_cell.length_a   1.000
_cell.length_b   1.000
_cell.length_c   1.000
_cell.angle_alpha   90.00
_cell.angle_beta   90.00
_cell.angle_gamma   90.00
#
_symmetry.space_group_name_H-M   'P 1'
#
loop_
_entity.id
_entity.type
_entity.pdbx_description
1 polymer ?
#
loop_
_entity_poly.entity_id
_entity_poly.type
_entity_poly.pdbx_seq_one_letter_code
_entity_poly.pdbx_strand_id
1 'polypeptide(L)'
;MEEKALQEDEDNKTWQRARWATARKAIADGTFEEPEIRFPVIINGPISSAKKLQRLAEMGSVPEALETTLVREKWISTTKPATICHVNFAERMKLEEKANVEYDVSGKFMVLFRGQRRHAMLVRSLKEGGTRQDPGETIDNRESPGNGKVKE
;
A
#
# COMPACT_ATOMS: atom_id res chain seq x y z
N MET A 1 -34.22 4.08 15.95
CA MET A 1 -32.88 3.80 15.40
C MET A 1 -32.96 2.98 14.10
N GLU A 2 -33.99 2.15 13.90
CA GLU A 2 -34.22 1.37 12.65
C GLU A 2 -34.59 2.19 11.41
N GLU A 3 -35.34 3.28 11.54
CA GLU A 3 -35.84 4.07 10.39
C GLU A 3 -34.71 4.76 9.59
N LYS A 4 -33.62 5.16 10.26
CA LYS A 4 -32.42 5.72 9.59
C LYS A 4 -31.67 4.69 8.76
N ALA A 5 -31.56 3.45 9.25
CA ALA A 5 -30.83 2.39 8.56
C ALA A 5 -31.54 1.93 7.28
N LEU A 6 -32.88 1.93 7.28
CA LEU A 6 -33.68 1.62 6.10
C LEU A 6 -33.58 2.71 5.03
N GLN A 7 -33.56 3.97 5.45
CA GLN A 7 -33.40 5.11 4.54
C GLN A 7 -32.02 5.10 3.87
N GLU A 8 -30.95 4.87 4.64
CA GLU A 8 -29.58 4.78 4.12
C GLU A 8 -29.39 3.63 3.12
N ASP A 9 -30.10 2.51 3.29
CA ASP A 9 -30.04 1.36 2.38
C ASP A 9 -30.74 1.63 1.03
N GLU A 10 -31.89 2.29 1.06
CA GLU A 10 -32.63 2.69 -0.16
C GLU A 10 -31.89 3.80 -0.93
N ASP A 11 -31.32 4.79 -0.23
CA ASP A 11 -30.49 5.82 -0.86
C ASP A 11 -29.25 5.21 -1.53
N ASN A 12 -28.60 4.23 -0.88
CA ASN A 12 -27.48 3.48 -1.43
C ASN A 12 -27.88 2.67 -2.68
N LYS A 13 -29.00 1.93 -2.64
CA LYS A 13 -29.51 1.20 -3.82
C LYS A 13 -29.84 2.12 -4.99
N THR A 14 -30.41 3.29 -4.71
CA THR A 14 -30.82 4.26 -5.73
C THR A 14 -29.59 4.86 -6.42
N TRP A 15 -28.59 5.26 -5.63
CA TRP A 15 -27.29 5.70 -6.14
C TRP A 15 -26.58 4.62 -6.99
N GLN A 16 -26.58 3.37 -6.55
CA GLN A 16 -25.97 2.27 -7.30
C GLN A 16 -26.68 2.03 -8.64
N ARG A 17 -28.02 2.05 -8.66
CA ARG A 17 -28.81 1.93 -9.89
C ARG A 17 -28.50 3.06 -10.88
N ALA A 18 -28.42 4.31 -10.40
CA ALA A 18 -28.07 5.46 -11.23
C ALA A 18 -26.66 5.34 -11.84
N ARG A 19 -25.67 4.89 -11.04
CA ARG A 19 -24.31 4.61 -11.55
C ARG A 19 -24.30 3.51 -12.59
N TRP A 20 -25.02 2.42 -12.37
CA TRP A 20 -25.11 1.32 -13.33
C TRP A 20 -25.80 1.73 -14.63
N ALA A 21 -26.87 2.52 -14.56
CA ALA A 21 -27.54 3.05 -15.74
C ALA A 21 -26.59 3.96 -16.55
N THR A 22 -25.84 4.82 -15.86
CA THR A 22 -24.83 5.70 -16.49
C THR A 22 -23.72 4.90 -17.15
N ALA A 23 -23.18 3.88 -16.47
CA ALA A 23 -22.15 3.01 -17.01
C ALA A 23 -22.65 2.24 -18.24
N ARG A 24 -23.85 1.66 -18.18
CA ARG A 24 -24.45 0.96 -19.33
C ARG A 24 -24.63 1.87 -20.54
N LYS A 25 -25.05 3.12 -20.30
CA LYS A 25 -25.17 4.13 -21.37
C LYS A 25 -23.80 4.43 -21.98
N ALA A 26 -22.79 4.71 -21.17
CA ALA A 26 -21.44 4.96 -21.66
C ALA A 26 -20.87 3.75 -22.44
N ILE A 27 -21.17 2.52 -22.03
CA ILE A 27 -20.74 1.30 -22.75
C ILE A 27 -21.43 1.25 -24.12
N ALA A 28 -22.74 1.49 -24.16
CA ALA A 28 -23.51 1.50 -25.41
C ALA A 28 -23.05 2.61 -26.37
N ASP A 29 -22.69 3.77 -25.82
CA ASP A 29 -22.19 4.93 -26.57
C ASP A 29 -20.70 4.81 -26.95
N GLY A 30 -20.01 3.74 -26.51
CA GLY A 30 -18.58 3.53 -26.74
C GLY A 30 -17.67 4.51 -25.99
N THR A 31 -18.20 5.27 -25.03
CA THR A 31 -17.48 6.26 -24.21
C THR A 31 -17.16 5.75 -22.81
N PHE A 32 -17.29 4.44 -22.58
CA PHE A 32 -16.97 3.85 -21.29
C PHE A 32 -15.46 3.69 -21.14
N GLU A 33 -14.91 4.54 -20.28
CA GLU A 33 -13.55 4.40 -19.78
C GLU A 33 -13.55 3.41 -18.62
N GLU A 34 -12.91 2.25 -18.80
CA GLU A 34 -12.77 1.27 -17.74
C GLU A 34 -11.94 1.88 -16.59
N PRO A 35 -12.46 1.93 -15.35
CA PRO A 35 -11.70 2.50 -14.25
C PRO A 35 -10.46 1.66 -13.97
N GLU A 36 -9.31 2.31 -13.91
CA GLU A 36 -8.05 1.64 -13.60
C GLU A 36 -8.11 0.97 -12.21
N ILE A 37 -7.88 -0.34 -12.17
CA ILE A 37 -7.81 -1.09 -10.91
C ILE A 37 -6.49 -0.75 -10.22
N ARG A 38 -6.60 -0.19 -9.02
CA ARG A 38 -5.45 0.19 -8.19
C ARG A 38 -5.36 -0.67 -6.93
N PHE A 39 -4.15 -1.10 -6.63
CA PHE A 39 -3.82 -1.96 -5.49
C PHE A 39 -3.07 -1.14 -4.44
N PRO A 40 -3.56 -1.07 -3.20
CA PRO A 40 -2.85 -0.35 -2.14
C PRO A 40 -1.68 -1.19 -1.61
N VAL A 41 -0.49 -0.59 -1.59
CA VAL A 41 0.76 -1.14 -1.07
C VAL A 41 1.12 -0.38 0.19
N ILE A 42 1.34 -1.09 1.30
CA ILE A 42 1.79 -0.51 2.56
C ILE A 42 3.27 -0.14 2.44
N ILE A 43 3.60 1.12 2.70
CA ILE A 43 4.96 1.62 2.79
C ILE A 43 5.48 1.32 4.20
N ASN A 44 6.22 0.22 4.32
CA ASN A 44 6.87 -0.21 5.54
C ASN A 44 8.07 -1.14 5.22
N GLY A 45 9.06 -1.19 6.12
CA GLY A 45 10.17 -2.14 6.05
C GLY A 45 11.01 -2.01 4.77
N PRO A 46 11.08 -3.07 3.92
CA PRO A 46 11.88 -3.06 2.68
C PRO A 46 11.53 -1.93 1.71
N ILE A 47 10.30 -1.42 1.78
CA ILE A 47 9.84 -0.25 1.03
C ILE A 47 9.56 0.85 2.03
N SER A 48 10.61 1.57 2.40
CA SER A 48 10.56 2.65 3.40
C SER A 48 9.99 3.96 2.85
N SER A 49 9.80 4.08 1.53
CA SER A 49 9.28 5.31 0.91
C SER A 49 8.60 5.05 -0.44
N ALA A 50 7.76 6.00 -0.86
CA ALA A 50 7.16 6.02 -2.20
C ALA A 50 8.21 6.03 -3.33
N LYS A 51 9.37 6.68 -3.13
CA LYS A 51 10.48 6.70 -4.09
C LYS A 51 11.13 5.31 -4.23
N LYS A 52 11.20 4.54 -3.16
CA LYS A 52 11.69 3.16 -3.20
C LYS A 52 10.70 2.25 -3.94
N LEU A 53 9.41 2.43 -3.68
CA LEU A 53 8.34 1.75 -4.43
C LEU A 53 8.43 2.06 -5.92
N GLN A 54 8.56 3.34 -6.28
CA GLN A 54 8.72 3.79 -7.66
C GLN A 54 9.82 3.01 -8.39
N ARG A 55 11.00 2.88 -7.78
CA ARG A 55 12.14 2.17 -8.39
C ARG A 55 11.89 0.68 -8.55
N LEU A 56 11.28 0.04 -7.55
CA LEU A 56 10.99 -1.39 -7.59
C LEU A 56 9.93 -1.71 -8.64
N ALA A 57 8.83 -0.97 -8.65
CA ALA A 57 7.73 -1.12 -9.59
C ALA A 57 7.98 -0.43 -10.96
N GLU A 58 9.15 0.21 -11.14
CA GLU A 58 9.55 0.95 -12.35
C GLU A 58 8.49 1.95 -12.82
N MET A 59 7.98 2.75 -11.89
CA MET A 59 6.95 3.74 -12.15
C MET A 59 7.56 5.00 -12.77
N GLY A 60 6.87 5.60 -13.74
CA GLY A 60 7.33 6.83 -14.41
C GLY A 60 7.43 8.04 -13.46
N SER A 61 6.64 8.05 -12.40
CA SER A 61 6.63 9.10 -11.38
C SER A 61 6.52 8.52 -9.97
N VAL A 62 6.95 9.27 -8.97
CA VAL A 62 6.76 8.89 -7.56
C VAL A 62 5.26 8.79 -7.27
N PRO A 63 4.75 7.66 -6.77
CA PRO A 63 3.34 7.53 -6.43
C PRO A 63 2.97 8.44 -5.28
N GLU A 64 1.70 8.85 -5.26
CA GLU A 64 1.13 9.57 -4.13
C GLU A 64 1.14 8.67 -2.87
N ALA A 65 1.70 9.21 -1.79
CA ALA A 65 1.70 8.58 -0.48
C ALA A 65 0.51 9.10 0.31
N LEU A 66 -0.38 8.19 0.72
CA LEU A 66 -1.61 8.51 1.43
C LEU A 66 -1.50 7.99 2.86
N GLU A 67 -1.76 8.87 3.82
CA GLU A 67 -1.90 8.48 5.22
C GLU A 67 -3.24 7.76 5.41
N THR A 68 -3.18 6.63 6.09
CA THR A 68 -4.32 5.76 6.34
C THR A 68 -4.13 5.07 7.69
N THR A 69 -5.15 4.35 8.12
CA THR A 69 -5.06 3.50 9.31
C THR A 69 -4.95 2.04 8.87
N LEU A 70 -3.92 1.32 9.34
CA LEU A 70 -3.92 -0.13 9.35
C LEU A 70 -4.90 -0.57 10.45
N VAL A 71 -5.86 -1.43 10.09
CA VAL A 71 -6.98 -1.87 10.93
C VAL A 71 -6.76 -3.27 11.49
N ARG A 72 -5.92 -4.07 10.84
CA ARG A 72 -5.64 -5.45 11.25
C ARG A 72 -4.24 -5.85 10.87
N GLU A 73 -3.52 -6.42 11.83
CA GLU A 73 -2.23 -7.10 11.63
C GLU A 73 -2.35 -8.45 12.34
N LYS A 74 -2.22 -9.57 11.61
CA LYS A 74 -2.26 -10.93 12.19
C LYS A 74 -3.49 -11.21 13.07
N TRP A 75 -4.70 -10.93 12.56
CA TRP A 75 -6.00 -11.17 13.23
C TRP A 75 -6.34 -10.26 14.42
N ILE A 76 -5.37 -9.52 14.96
CA ILE A 76 -5.58 -8.54 16.03
C ILE A 76 -6.06 -7.23 15.42
N SER A 77 -7.25 -6.78 15.83
CA SER A 77 -7.80 -5.48 15.48
C SER A 77 -6.92 -4.39 16.10
N THR A 78 -5.95 -3.90 15.34
CA THR A 78 -5.01 -2.88 15.78
C THR A 78 -5.18 -1.70 14.86
N THR A 79 -5.39 -0.52 15.44
CA THR A 79 -5.55 0.74 14.73
C THR A 79 -4.21 1.47 14.81
N LYS A 80 -3.39 1.36 13.76
CA LYS A 80 -2.07 2.00 13.68
C LYS A 80 -2.00 2.94 12.47
N PRO A 81 -1.37 4.11 12.58
CA PRO A 81 -1.09 4.93 11.42
C PRO A 81 -0.24 4.12 10.42
N ALA A 82 -0.57 4.23 9.15
CA ALA A 82 0.13 3.58 8.06
C ALA A 82 0.13 4.50 6.84
N THR A 83 1.12 4.31 5.97
CA THR A 83 1.20 5.01 4.69
C THR A 83 0.99 3.99 3.59
N ILE A 84 0.13 4.29 2.63
CA ILE A 84 -0.07 3.47 1.45
C ILE A 84 0.26 4.25 0.17
N CYS A 85 0.69 3.52 -0.84
CA CYS A 85 0.72 4.01 -2.22
C CYS A 85 -0.14 3.10 -3.08
N HIS A 86 -0.74 3.64 -4.13
CA HIS A 86 -1.49 2.85 -5.09
C HIS A 86 -0.61 2.50 -6.29
N VAL A 87 -0.69 1.24 -6.72
CA VAL A 87 -0.04 0.75 -7.94
C VAL A 87 -1.09 0.14 -8.86
N ASN A 88 -0.87 0.19 -10.17
CA ASN A 88 -1.70 -0.51 -11.14
C ASN A 88 -1.24 -1.98 -11.30
N PHE A 89 -1.90 -2.70 -12.21
CA PHE A 89 -1.61 -4.12 -12.41
C PHE A 89 -0.19 -4.37 -12.95
N ALA A 90 0.29 -3.56 -13.90
CA ALA A 90 1.62 -3.73 -14.48
C ALA A 90 2.73 -3.45 -13.45
N GLU A 91 2.57 -2.39 -12.66
CA GLU A 91 3.49 -2.00 -11.58
C GLU A 91 3.53 -3.06 -10.48
N ARG A 92 2.36 -3.63 -10.14
CA ARG A 92 2.26 -4.75 -9.23
C ARG A 92 3.04 -5.97 -9.73
N MET A 93 2.91 -6.35 -11.00
CA MET A 93 3.65 -7.49 -11.57
C MET A 93 5.16 -7.29 -11.42
N LYS A 94 5.67 -6.11 -11.76
CA LYS A 94 7.10 -5.76 -11.58
C LYS A 94 7.56 -5.84 -10.12
N LEU A 95 6.68 -5.42 -9.20
CA LEU A 95 6.94 -5.52 -7.77
C LEU A 95 7.04 -6.98 -7.31
N GLU A 96 6.16 -7.85 -7.79
CA GLU A 96 6.18 -9.30 -7.53
C GLU A 96 7.41 -9.99 -8.10
N GLU A 97 7.93 -9.52 -9.24
CA GLU A 97 9.16 -10.05 -9.84
C GLU A 97 10.38 -9.78 -8.95
N LYS A 98 10.45 -8.60 -8.31
CA LYS A 98 11.61 -8.14 -7.55
C LYS A 98 11.50 -8.35 -6.05
N ALA A 99 10.31 -8.64 -5.54
CA ALA A 99 10.06 -8.71 -4.11
C ALA A 99 9.08 -9.83 -3.74
N ASN A 100 9.19 -10.28 -2.50
CA ASN A 100 8.22 -11.19 -1.90
C ASN A 100 7.07 -10.36 -1.32
N VAL A 101 5.99 -10.28 -2.08
CA VAL A 101 4.77 -9.57 -1.73
C VAL A 101 3.81 -10.53 -1.01
N GLU A 102 3.40 -10.20 0.21
CA GLU A 102 2.34 -10.94 0.91
C GLU A 102 0.98 -10.32 0.58
N TYR A 103 0.11 -11.15 0.02
CA TYR A 103 -1.28 -10.81 -0.24
C TYR A 103 -2.13 -11.01 0.98
N ASP A 104 -3.11 -10.12 1.12
CA ASP A 104 -4.15 -10.35 2.09
C ASP A 104 -5.22 -11.32 1.58
N VAL A 105 -4.93 -12.62 1.65
CA VAL A 105 -5.95 -13.67 1.43
C VAL A 105 -6.73 -14.00 2.72
N SER A 106 -6.35 -13.40 3.87
CA SER A 106 -6.83 -13.83 5.20
C SER A 106 -7.20 -12.69 6.16
N GLY A 107 -7.36 -11.46 5.69
CA GLY A 107 -7.61 -10.27 6.54
C GLY A 107 -6.40 -9.78 7.37
N LYS A 108 -5.16 -10.14 7.02
CA LYS A 108 -3.92 -9.76 7.70
C LYS A 108 -3.47 -8.31 7.45
N PHE A 109 -3.89 -7.68 6.34
CA PHE A 109 -3.46 -6.32 5.97
C PHE A 109 -4.64 -5.51 5.45
N MET A 110 -5.50 -5.10 6.38
CA MET A 110 -6.66 -4.27 6.07
C MET A 110 -6.35 -2.81 6.40
N VAL A 111 -6.56 -1.91 5.44
CA VAL A 111 -6.42 -0.46 5.64
C VAL A 111 -7.78 0.21 5.56
N LEU A 112 -7.97 1.29 6.32
CA LEU A 112 -9.16 2.12 6.28
C LEU A 112 -8.94 3.31 5.34
N PHE A 113 -9.32 3.15 4.07
CA PHE A 113 -9.20 4.20 3.08
C PHE A 113 -10.56 4.84 2.82
N ARG A 114 -10.69 6.15 3.08
CA ARG A 114 -11.95 6.92 2.91
C ARG A 114 -13.15 6.26 3.61
N GLY A 115 -12.97 5.79 4.83
CA GLY A 115 -14.01 5.12 5.62
C GLY A 115 -14.33 3.69 5.17
N GLN A 116 -13.67 3.17 4.13
CA GLN A 116 -13.86 1.81 3.63
C GLN A 116 -12.66 0.93 3.95
N ARG A 117 -12.93 -0.32 4.35
CA ARG A 117 -11.87 -1.31 4.54
C ARG A 117 -11.41 -1.84 3.18
N ARG A 118 -10.11 -1.83 2.95
CA ARG A 118 -9.49 -2.31 1.71
C ARG A 118 -8.35 -3.27 2.03
N HIS A 119 -8.27 -4.35 1.26
CA HIS A 119 -7.13 -5.25 1.29
C HIS A 119 -5.90 -4.53 0.74
N ALA A 120 -4.81 -4.57 1.48
CA ALA A 120 -3.53 -4.02 1.07
C ALA A 120 -2.46 -5.10 0.97
N MET A 121 -1.41 -4.79 0.23
CA MET A 121 -0.26 -5.66 0.03
C MET A 121 0.90 -5.16 0.87
N LEU A 122 1.70 -6.09 1.41
CA LEU A 122 2.91 -5.77 2.14
C LEU A 122 4.11 -6.45 1.51
N VAL A 123 5.18 -5.69 1.27
CA VAL A 123 6.45 -6.26 0.81
C VAL A 123 7.25 -6.75 2.01
N ARG A 124 7.49 -8.05 2.08
CA ARG A 124 8.19 -8.70 3.21
C ARG A 124 9.71 -8.66 3.06
N SER A 125 10.19 -8.91 1.85
CA SER A 125 11.61 -8.88 1.53
C SER A 125 11.81 -8.66 0.04
N LEU A 126 13.00 -8.22 -0.34
CA LEU A 126 13.42 -8.15 -1.74
C LEU A 126 14.02 -9.50 -2.15
N LYS A 127 13.80 -9.92 -3.39
CA LYS A 127 14.42 -11.11 -3.96
C LYS A 127 15.89 -10.80 -4.29
N GLU A 128 16.75 -11.82 -4.32
CA GLU A 128 18.15 -11.64 -4.72
C GLU A 128 18.22 -11.05 -6.14
N GLY A 129 18.94 -9.93 -6.30
CA GLY A 129 18.93 -9.10 -7.53
C GLY A 129 18.01 -7.86 -7.46
N GLY A 130 17.10 -7.77 -6.48
CA GLY A 130 16.39 -6.55 -6.10
C GLY A 130 17.28 -5.65 -5.25
N THR A 131 18.35 -5.13 -5.84
CA THR A 131 19.49 -4.54 -5.13
C THR A 131 19.13 -3.53 -4.04
N ARG A 132 19.62 -3.81 -2.82
CA ARG A 132 20.01 -2.80 -1.81
C ARG A 132 21.04 -1.87 -2.45
N GLN A 133 20.60 -0.72 -2.95
CA GLN A 133 21.48 0.41 -3.22
C GLN A 133 20.90 1.62 -2.50
N ASP A 134 21.19 1.69 -1.20
CA ASP A 134 21.19 2.94 -0.45
C ASP A 134 22.67 3.30 -0.22
N PRO A 135 23.33 4.02 -1.16
CA PRO A 135 24.66 4.56 -0.91
C PRO A 135 24.50 5.82 -0.05
N GLY A 136 24.48 5.68 1.27
CA GLY A 136 24.34 6.85 2.14
C GLY A 136 24.28 6.64 3.64
N GLU A 137 24.30 5.41 4.16
CA GLU A 137 24.42 5.21 5.62
C GLU A 137 25.90 5.10 5.99
N THR A 138 26.55 6.26 6.11
CA THR A 138 27.87 6.39 6.72
C THR A 138 27.75 5.97 8.17
N ILE A 139 28.25 4.78 8.48
CA ILE A 139 28.46 4.32 9.85
C ILE A 139 29.65 5.13 10.38
N ASP A 140 29.37 6.22 11.10
CA ASP A 140 30.38 6.99 11.80
C ASP A 140 30.89 6.16 12.99
N ASN A 141 31.91 5.34 12.74
CA ASN A 141 32.66 4.65 13.79
C ASN A 141 33.75 5.59 14.33
N ARG A 142 33.35 6.54 15.17
CA ARG A 142 34.16 7.06 16.28
C ARG A 142 33.37 6.69 17.53
N GLU A 143 33.87 5.85 18.44
CA GLU A 143 35.05 6.12 19.25
C GLU A 143 35.86 4.84 19.52
N SER A 144 37.17 4.91 19.28
CA SER A 144 38.15 4.12 20.00
C SER A 144 38.62 4.93 21.21
N PRO A 145 38.77 4.32 22.39
CA PRO A 145 39.86 4.68 23.29
C PRO A 145 40.92 3.60 23.20
N GLY A 146 42.01 3.94 22.51
CA GLY A 146 43.24 3.19 22.53
C GLY A 146 43.96 3.34 23.87
N ASN A 147 44.38 2.18 24.38
CA ASN A 147 45.69 1.90 24.97
C ASN A 147 46.15 2.64 26.25
N GLY A 148 46.27 1.84 27.32
CA GLY A 148 47.58 1.50 27.87
C GLY A 148 48.00 2.16 29.18
N LYS A 149 48.18 1.34 30.22
CA LYS A 149 49.48 1.25 30.92
C LYS A 149 49.54 0.02 31.84
N VAL A 150 50.68 -0.65 31.74
CA VAL A 150 51.16 -1.78 32.54
C VAL A 150 51.98 -1.29 33.73
N LYS A 151 51.94 -2.10 34.81
CA LYS A 151 52.93 -2.29 35.90
C LYS A 151 53.20 -1.14 36.88
N GLU A 152 53.04 -1.43 38.18
CA GLU A 152 54.13 -1.97 39.03
C GLU A 152 53.56 -2.98 40.02
#